data_AF-A0A0G8BZ50-F1
#
_entry.id   AF-A0A0G8BZ50-F1
#
_cell.length_a   1.000
_cell.length_b   1.000
_cell.length_c   1.000
_cell.angle_alpha   90.00
_cell.angle_beta   90.00
_cell.angle_gamma   90.00
#
_symmetry.space_group_name_H-M   'P 1'
#
loop_
_entity.id
_entity.type
_entity.pdbx_description
1 polymer ?
#
loop_
_entity_poly.entity_id
_entity_poly.type
_entity_poly.pdbx_seq_one_letter_code
_entity_poly.pdbx_strand_id
1 'polypeptide(L)'
;MNIKFSYKGVFLLLFGVICANLLFVPLLRMLNLSQMHSIWLITSIAASILLTVVVSFIDGSFASKAQLFFRFIFFSIGCTFVTYMIVF
;
A
#
# COMPACT_ATOMS: atom_id res chain seq x y z
N MET A 1 17.94 -17.42 8.68
CA MET A 1 17.14 -16.25 8.26
C MET A 1 15.70 -16.49 8.72
N ASN A 2 15.30 -15.95 9.88
CA ASN A 2 13.99 -16.20 10.46
C ASN A 2 13.02 -15.16 9.90
N ILE A 3 12.16 -15.56 8.96
CA ILE A 3 11.14 -14.65 8.39
C ILE A 3 10.15 -14.36 9.50
N LYS A 4 10.22 -13.15 10.07
CA LYS A 4 9.26 -12.68 11.08
C LYS A 4 7.92 -12.39 10.40
N PHE A 5 7.10 -13.42 10.24
CA PHE A 5 5.76 -13.28 9.69
C PHE A 5 4.79 -12.80 10.78
N SER A 6 4.19 -11.62 10.58
CA SER A 6 3.21 -11.05 11.51
C SER A 6 1.81 -11.09 10.92
N TYR A 7 0.98 -12.02 11.40
CA TYR A 7 -0.43 -12.11 11.00
C TYR A 7 -1.21 -10.81 11.25
N LYS A 8 -0.90 -10.10 12.36
CA LYS A 8 -1.52 -8.81 12.68
C LYS A 8 -1.17 -7.75 11.64
N GLY A 9 0.09 -7.71 11.18
CA GLY A 9 0.54 -6.79 10.15
C GLY A 9 -0.12 -7.05 8.80
N VAL A 10 -0.22 -8.32 8.39
CA VAL A 10 -0.89 -8.72 7.15
C VAL A 10 -2.38 -8.37 7.19
N PHE A 11 -3.06 -8.66 8.31
CA PHE A 11 -4.45 -8.28 8.49
C PHE A 11 -4.66 -6.77 8.38
N LEU A 12 -3.82 -5.96 9.04
CA LEU A 12 -3.90 -4.50 8.99
C LEU A 12 -3.70 -3.97 7.57
N LEU A 13 -2.75 -4.56 6.82
CA LEU A 13 -2.48 -4.19 5.43
C LEU A 13 -3.69 -4.50 4.53
N LEU A 14 -4.20 -5.73 4.58
CA LEU A 14 -5.34 -6.14 3.74
C LEU A 14 -6.59 -5.33 4.07
N PHE A 15 -6.91 -5.20 5.36
CA PHE A 15 -8.06 -4.43 5.82
C PHE A 15 -7.96 -2.97 5.40
N GLY A 16 -6.80 -2.34 5.60
CA GLY A 16 -6.58 -0.94 5.23
C GLY A 16 -6.70 -0.70 3.73
N VAL A 17 -6.17 -1.59 2.89
CA VAL A 17 -6.28 -1.50 1.42
C VAL A 17 -7.74 -1.64 0.97
N ILE A 18 -8.50 -2.57 1.56
CA ILE A 18 -9.92 -2.76 1.24
C ILE A 18 -10.72 -1.51 1.63
N CYS A 19 -10.52 -1.00 2.85
CA CYS A 19 -11.19 0.21 3.31
C CYS A 19 -10.85 1.43 2.44
N ALA A 20 -9.58 1.60 2.07
CA ALA A 20 -9.17 2.69 1.18
C ALA A 20 -9.86 2.59 -0.18
N ASN A 21 -9.94 1.39 -0.76
CA ASN A 21 -10.64 1.21 -2.03
C ASN A 21 -12.14 1.49 -1.92
N LEU A 22 -12.81 0.99 -0.88
CA LEU A 22 -14.25 1.23 -0.65
C LEU A 22 -14.58 2.72 -0.51
N LEU A 23 -13.70 3.51 0.12
CA LEU A 23 -13.92 4.93 0.35
C LEU A 23 -13.52 5.78 -0.86
N PHE A 24 -12.33 5.55 -1.42
CA PHE A 24 -11.75 6.45 -2.41
C PHE A 24 -12.06 6.07 -3.86
N VAL A 25 -12.26 4.79 -4.20
CA VAL A 25 -12.61 4.42 -5.58
C VAL A 25 -13.93 5.04 -6.04
N PRO A 26 -15.02 5.05 -5.23
CA PRO A 26 -16.25 5.74 -5.63
C PRO A 26 -16.04 7.25 -5.84
N LEU A 27 -15.24 7.89 -4.98
CA LEU A 27 -14.90 9.31 -5.11
C LEU A 27 -14.17 9.60 -6.43
N LEU A 28 -13.19 8.76 -6.81
CA LEU A 28 -12.50 8.91 -8.09
C LEU A 28 -13.43 8.65 -9.29
N ARG A 29 -14.38 7.71 -9.16
CA ARG A 29 -15.40 7.50 -10.21
C ARG A 29 -16.33 8.70 -10.37
N MET A 30 -16.66 9.41 -9.30
CA MET A 30 -17.41 10.67 -9.39
C MET A 30 -16.64 11.75 -10.18
N LEU A 31 -15.31 11.70 -10.19
CA LEU A 31 -14.44 12.54 -11.00
C LEU A 31 -14.25 12.03 -12.44
N ASN A 32 -15.09 11.10 -12.90
CA ASN A 32 -15.03 10.47 -14.24
C ASN A 32 -13.74 9.69 -14.55
N LEU A 33 -12.98 9.28 -13.53
CA LEU A 33 -11.88 8.34 -13.74
C LEU A 33 -12.44 6.92 -14.02
N SER A 34 -11.82 6.21 -14.96
CA SER A 34 -12.23 4.84 -15.27
C SER A 34 -11.97 3.90 -14.09
N GLN A 35 -12.83 2.89 -13.93
CA GLN A 35 -12.80 1.98 -12.79
C GLN A 35 -11.44 1.29 -12.61
N MET A 36 -10.81 0.84 -13.70
CA MET A 36 -9.49 0.20 -13.66
C MET A 36 -8.42 1.15 -13.11
N HIS A 37 -8.38 2.39 -13.61
CA HIS A 37 -7.38 3.38 -13.19
C HIS A 37 -7.61 3.83 -11.74
N SER A 38 -8.86 3.97 -11.30
CA SER A 38 -9.18 4.28 -9.89
C SER A 38 -8.69 3.20 -8.95
N ILE A 39 -8.98 1.93 -9.26
CA ILE A 39 -8.57 0.78 -8.41
C ILE A 39 -7.05 0.68 -8.39
N TRP A 40 -6.40 0.78 -9.55
CA TRP A 40 -4.94 0.76 -9.66
C TRP A 40 -4.28 1.84 -8.80
N LEU A 41 -4.72 3.10 -8.94
CA LEU A 41 -4.12 4.24 -8.24
C LEU A 41 -4.34 4.15 -6.73
N ILE A 42 -5.57 3.90 -6.28
CA ILE A 42 -5.88 3.83 -4.84
C ILE A 42 -5.18 2.63 -4.19
N THR A 43 -5.18 1.48 -4.85
CA THR A 43 -4.50 0.28 -4.33
C THR A 43 -2.99 0.48 -4.25
N SER A 44 -2.36 1.11 -5.26
CA SER A 44 -0.93 1.43 -5.25
C SER A 44 -0.54 2.32 -4.07
N ILE A 45 -1.29 3.40 -3.86
CA ILE A 45 -1.03 4.35 -2.78
C ILE A 45 -1.30 3.72 -1.42
N ALA A 46 -2.44 3.05 -1.25
CA ALA A 46 -2.80 2.43 0.02
C ALA A 46 -1.80 1.32 0.40
N ALA A 47 -1.44 0.45 -0.55
CA ALA A 47 -0.50 -0.64 -0.31
C ALA A 47 0.90 -0.12 0.04
N SER A 48 1.41 0.90 -0.68
CA SER A 48 2.74 1.45 -0.39
C SER A 48 2.84 2.11 0.98
N ILE A 49 1.81 2.88 1.40
CA ILE A 49 1.75 3.50 2.73
C ILE A 49 1.65 2.42 3.81
N LEU A 50 0.67 1.51 3.70
CA LEU A 50 0.43 0.48 4.71
C LEU A 50 1.60 -0.51 4.83
N LEU A 51 2.22 -0.90 3.71
CA LEU A 51 3.40 -1.76 3.73
C LEU A 51 4.57 -1.07 4.41
N THR A 52 4.79 0.22 4.16
CA THR A 52 5.82 1.01 4.86
C THR A 52 5.57 1.03 6.37
N VAL A 53 4.31 1.21 6.79
CA VAL A 53 3.93 1.25 8.21
C VAL A 53 4.10 -0.13 8.86
N VAL A 54 3.56 -1.19 8.25
CA VAL A 54 3.60 -2.55 8.78
C VAL A 54 5.04 -3.06 8.90
N VAL A 55 5.86 -2.85 7.87
CA VAL A 55 7.27 -3.27 7.90
C VAL A 55 8.05 -2.51 8.97
N SER A 56 7.80 -1.20 9.12
CA SER A 56 8.43 -0.39 10.18
C SER A 56 8.06 -0.88 11.58
N PHE A 57 6.80 -1.29 11.80
CA PHE A 57 6.38 -1.88 13.07
C PHE A 57 7.00 -3.27 13.32
N ILE A 58 7.11 -4.12 12.30
CA ILE A 58 7.71 -5.47 12.43
C ILE A 58 9.20 -5.39 12.75
N ASP A 59 9.92 -4.47 12.11
CA ASP A 59 11.35 -4.28 12.33
C ASP A 59 11.65 -3.69 13.72
N GLY A 60 10.64 -3.10 14.40
CA GLY A 60 10.82 -2.42 15.69
C GLY A 60 11.77 -1.20 15.63
N SER A 61 12.25 -0.88 14.44
CA SER A 61 13.12 0.24 14.16
C SER A 61 12.24 1.37 13.66
N PHE A 62 11.98 2.35 14.53
CA PHE A 62 11.56 3.68 14.11
C PHE A 62 12.77 4.34 13.46
N ALA A 63 13.12 3.83 12.29
CA ALA A 63 14.27 4.28 11.54
C ALA A 63 14.07 5.75 11.18
N SER A 64 15.19 6.48 11.16
CA SER A 64 15.29 7.88 10.73
C SER A 64 14.26 8.24 9.65
N LYS A 65 13.71 9.47 9.72
CA LYS A 65 12.78 10.01 8.71
C LYS A 65 13.24 9.77 7.27
N ALA A 66 14.56 9.81 7.03
CA ALA A 66 15.17 9.53 5.74
C ALA A 66 14.97 8.06 5.29
N GLN A 67 15.16 7.10 6.18
CA GLN A 67 15.02 5.67 5.87
C GLN A 67 13.56 5.30 5.61
N LEU A 68 12.61 5.90 6.34
CA LEU A 68 11.17 5.75 6.05
C LEU A 68 10.83 6.25 4.66
N PHE A 69 11.37 7.40 4.27
CA PHE A 69 11.15 7.98 2.95
C PHE A 69 11.71 7.10 1.82
N PHE A 70 12.95 6.60 1.97
CA PHE A 70 13.53 5.68 0.99
C PHE A 70 12.73 4.38 0.88
N ARG A 71 12.29 3.80 2.00
CA ARG A 71 11.43 2.60 2.01
C ARG A 71 10.10 2.87 1.32
N PHE A 72 9.48 4.02 1.60
CA PHE A 72 8.23 4.41 0.96
C PHE A 72 8.37 4.52 -0.56
N ILE A 73 9.44 5.16 -1.06
CA ILE A 73 9.68 5.26 -2.51
C ILE A 73 9.84 3.86 -3.12
N PHE A 74 10.65 3.01 -2.50
CA PHE A 74 10.88 1.65 -3.00
C PHE A 74 9.59 0.83 -3.06
N PHE A 75 8.79 0.86 -1.98
CA PHE A 75 7.50 0.19 -1.96
C PHE A 75 6.48 0.82 -2.89
N SER A 76 6.52 2.14 -3.10
CA SER A 76 5.65 2.84 -4.05
C SER A 76 5.89 2.35 -5.48
N ILE A 77 7.15 2.27 -5.92
CA ILE A 77 7.51 1.76 -7.25
C ILE A 77 7.07 0.29 -7.38
N GLY A 78 7.40 -0.55 -6.40
CA GLY A 78 7.04 -1.97 -6.43
C GLY A 78 5.54 -2.21 -6.43
N CYS A 79 4.79 -1.54 -5.54
CA CYS A 79 3.33 -1.68 -5.46
C CYS A 79 2.67 -1.16 -6.73
N THR A 80 3.12 -0.04 -7.28
CA THR A 80 2.56 0.53 -8.52
C THR A 80 2.77 -0.41 -9.71
N PHE A 81 3.96 -1.00 -9.83
CA PHE A 81 4.27 -1.95 -10.90
C PHE A 81 3.47 -3.25 -10.76
N VAL A 82 3.44 -3.85 -9.57
CA VAL A 82 2.73 -5.12 -9.33
C VAL A 82 1.22 -4.93 -9.51
N THR A 83 0.64 -3.87 -8.96
CA THR A 83 -0.79 -3.59 -9.14
C THR A 83 -1.14 -3.26 -10.58
N TYR A 84 -0.24 -2.61 -11.34
CA TYR A 84 -0.45 -2.39 -12.77
C TYR A 84 -0.59 -3.72 -13.51
N MET A 85 0.34 -4.65 -13.28
CA MET A 85 0.33 -6.00 -13.89
C MET A 85 -0.88 -6.86 -13.47
N ILE A 86 -1.52 -6.56 -12.35
CA ILE A 86 -2.71 -7.30 -11.88
C ILE A 86 -3.99 -6.70 -12.48
N VAL A 87 -4.05 -5.38 -12.65
CA VAL A 87 -5.25 -4.66 -13.08
C VAL A 87 -5.36 -4.56 -14.60
N PHE A 88 -4.23 -4.53 -15.32
CA PHE A 88 -4.14 -4.41 -16.78
C PHE A 88 -3.42 -5.62 -17.38
#